data_AF-D2KZW1-F1
#
_entry.id   AF-D2KZW1-F1
#
_cell.length_a   1.000
_cell.length_b   1.000
_cell.length_c   1.000
_cell.angle_alpha   90.00
_cell.angle_beta   90.00
_cell.angle_gamma   90.00
#
_symmetry.space_group_name_H-M   'P 1'
#
loop_
_entity.id
_entity.type
_entity.pdbx_description
1 polymer ?
#
loop_
_entity_poly.entity_id
_entity_poly.type
_entity_poly.pdbx_seq_one_letter_code
_entity_poly.pdbx_strand_id
1 'polypeptide(L)'
;SFGQHDLCKIYPNLYVIQSTFQIRGMHTLIRDAQITKHDFVFYSDRLIRLVVEHGLGHLPFTEKQVITPTGSVYTGVDFCKRLCGVSVIRSGESMENALRACCKGIKIGKILTKA
;
A
#
# COMPACT_ATOMS: atom_id res chain seq x y z
N SER A 1 15.33 22.96 -0.79
CA SER A 1 14.04 22.26 -0.90
C SER A 1 13.90 21.36 0.32
N PHE A 2 12.88 21.54 1.16
CA PHE A 2 12.64 20.66 2.31
C PHE A 2 12.61 19.20 1.83
N GLY A 3 13.54 18.38 2.31
CA GLY A 3 13.63 16.99 1.91
C GLY A 3 12.46 16.20 2.50
N GLN A 4 12.06 15.09 1.88
CA GLN A 4 10.99 14.23 2.42
C GLN A 4 11.23 13.81 3.89
N HIS A 5 12.49 13.76 4.33
CA HIS A 5 12.89 13.49 5.72
C HIS A 5 12.51 14.60 6.72
N ASP A 6 12.32 15.84 6.27
CA ASP A 6 11.93 16.95 7.15
C ASP A 6 10.43 16.93 7.46
N LEU A 7 9.61 16.35 6.57
CA LEU A 7 8.17 16.23 6.79
C LEU A 7 7.83 15.25 7.91
N CYS A 8 8.56 14.13 8.02
CA CYS A 8 8.34 13.16 9.11
C CYS A 8 8.68 13.74 10.49
N LYS A 9 9.53 14.77 10.56
CA LYS A 9 9.83 15.49 11.82
C LYS A 9 8.65 16.36 12.27
N ILE A 10 7.87 16.86 11.32
CA ILE A 10 6.73 17.75 11.55
C ILE A 10 5.44 16.94 11.75
N TYR A 11 5.28 15.85 10.99
CA TYR A 11 4.08 15.03 10.96
C TYR A 11 4.39 13.62 11.49
N PRO A 12 4.18 13.35 12.80
CA PRO A 12 4.57 12.09 13.42
C PRO A 12 3.78 10.87 12.91
N ASN A 13 2.61 11.11 12.31
CA ASN A 13 1.77 10.06 11.71
C ASN A 13 2.01 9.90 10.20
N LEU A 14 3.02 10.56 9.64
CA LEU A 14 3.40 10.43 8.23
C LEU A 14 4.45 9.33 8.09
N TYR A 15 4.10 8.29 7.34
CA TYR A 15 5.00 7.20 6.98
C TYR A 15 5.38 7.33 5.51
N VAL A 16 6.69 7.33 5.23
CA VAL A 16 7.24 7.44 3.88
C VAL A 16 7.90 6.11 3.52
N ILE A 17 7.44 5.49 2.44
CA ILE A 17 8.05 4.28 1.90
C ILE A 17 9.49 4.60 1.51
N GLN A 18 10.42 3.72 1.90
CA GLN A 18 11.83 3.87 1.58
C GLN A 18 12.03 4.05 0.07
N SER A 19 12.71 5.14 -0.31
CA SER A 19 12.98 5.44 -1.72
C SER A 19 14.11 4.56 -2.24
N THR A 20 13.76 3.47 -2.92
CA THR A 20 14.73 2.61 -3.63
C THR A 20 14.95 3.10 -5.07
N PHE A 21 16.06 2.69 -5.70
CA PHE A 21 16.30 2.97 -7.12
C PHE A 21 15.18 2.43 -8.02
N GLN A 22 14.58 1.29 -7.65
CA GLN A 22 13.44 0.72 -8.37
C GLN A 22 12.20 1.62 -8.28
N ILE A 23 11.84 2.10 -7.09
CA ILE A 23 10.71 3.04 -6.90
C ILE A 23 10.98 4.34 -7.66
N ARG A 24 12.22 4.83 -7.62
CA ARG A 24 12.60 6.02 -8.39
C ARG A 24 12.46 5.80 -9.90
N GLY A 25 12.89 4.64 -10.42
CA GLY A 25 12.71 4.28 -11.83
C GLY A 25 11.24 4.21 -12.24
N MET A 26 10.38 3.59 -11.42
CA MET A 26 8.93 3.56 -11.67
C MET A 26 8.32 4.97 -11.64
N HIS A 27 8.76 5.83 -10.70
CA HIS A 27 8.34 7.23 -10.68
C HIS A 27 8.76 8.01 -11.91
N THR A 28 9.97 7.80 -12.42
CA THR A 28 10.42 8.43 -13.68
C THR A 28 9.48 8.05 -14.82
N LEU A 29 9.15 6.76 -14.95
CA LEU A 29 8.27 6.26 -16.01
C LEU A 29 6.86 6.86 -15.91
N ILE A 30 6.20 6.79 -14.76
CA ILE A 30 4.82 7.29 -14.64
C ILE A 30 4.71 8.82 -14.72
N ARG A 31 5.83 9.55 -14.63
CA ARG A 31 5.90 11.01 -14.77
C ARG A 31 6.36 11.47 -16.15
N ASP A 32 6.83 10.56 -16.99
CA ASP A 32 7.21 10.87 -18.37
C ASP A 32 5.94 11.18 -19.17
N ALA A 33 5.89 12.37 -19.77
CA ALA A 33 4.76 12.79 -20.60
C ALA A 33 4.61 11.95 -21.89
N GLN A 34 5.66 11.22 -22.29
CA GLN A 34 5.68 10.36 -23.49
C GLN A 34 5.35 8.90 -23.18
N ILE A 35 5.10 8.52 -21.92
CA ILE A 35 4.79 7.13 -21.57
C ILE A 35 3.54 6.62 -22.28
N THR A 36 3.57 5.34 -22.70
CA THR A 36 2.37 4.70 -23.23
C THR A 36 1.32 4.50 -22.14
N LYS A 37 0.04 4.49 -22.50
CA LYS A 37 -1.04 4.18 -21.55
C LYS A 37 -0.84 2.83 -20.86
N HIS A 38 -0.38 1.82 -21.61
CA HIS A 38 -0.15 0.48 -21.08
C HIS A 38 0.92 0.48 -19.99
N ASP A 39 2.07 1.10 -20.26
CA ASP A 39 3.16 1.16 -19.31
C ASP A 39 2.80 2.03 -18.10
N PHE A 40 2.07 3.13 -18.32
CA PHE A 40 1.57 3.96 -17.23
C PHE A 40 0.73 3.14 -16.24
N VAL A 41 -0.23 2.36 -16.74
CA VAL A 41 -1.08 1.50 -15.89
C VAL A 41 -0.22 0.45 -15.20
N PHE A 42 0.64 -0.25 -15.93
CA PHE A 42 1.50 -1.30 -15.38
C PHE A 42 2.39 -0.79 -14.24
N TYR A 43 3.11 0.32 -14.42
CA TYR A 43 4.00 0.86 -13.39
C TYR A 43 3.24 1.54 -12.25
N SER A 44 2.08 2.13 -12.53
CA SER A 44 1.20 2.68 -11.48
C SER A 44 0.67 1.56 -10.58
N ASP A 45 0.19 0.45 -11.14
CA ASP A 45 -0.31 -0.68 -10.38
C ASP A 45 0.78 -1.30 -9.49
N ARG A 46 2.02 -1.35 -9.99
CA ARG A 46 3.19 -1.80 -9.21
C ARG A 46 3.48 -0.87 -8.02
N LEU A 47 3.45 0.44 -8.22
CA LEU A 47 3.63 1.41 -7.14
C LEU A 47 2.49 1.34 -6.12
N ILE A 48 1.25 1.26 -6.60
CA ILE A 48 0.06 1.12 -5.76
C ILE A 48 0.16 -0.13 -4.88
N ARG A 49 0.62 -1.27 -5.42
CA ARG A 49 0.79 -2.50 -4.64
C ARG A 49 1.74 -2.30 -3.46
N LEU A 50 2.88 -1.63 -3.69
CA LEU A 50 3.84 -1.32 -2.63
C LEU A 50 3.23 -0.41 -1.56
N VAL A 51 2.46 0.61 -1.98
CA VAL A 51 1.78 1.53 -1.07
C VAL A 51 0.75 0.81 -0.21
N VAL A 52 -0.06 -0.05 -0.81
CA VAL A 52 -1.08 -0.83 -0.10
C VAL A 52 -0.44 -1.79 0.90
N GLU A 53 0.59 -2.55 0.50
CA GLU A 53 1.28 -3.47 1.41
C GLU A 53 1.93 -2.75 2.59
N HIS A 54 2.59 -1.61 2.32
CA HIS A 54 3.17 -0.80 3.38
C HIS A 54 2.11 -0.26 4.34
N GLY A 55 0.97 0.23 3.81
CA GLY A 55 -0.15 0.71 4.61
C GLY A 55 -0.76 -0.38 5.51
N LEU A 56 -0.92 -1.60 5.00
CA LEU A 56 -1.42 -2.74 5.77
C LEU A 56 -0.46 -3.14 6.91
N GLY A 57 0.84 -2.87 6.75
CA GLY A 57 1.86 -3.08 7.78
C GLY A 57 1.71 -2.20 9.02
N HIS A 58 0.85 -1.17 8.99
CA HIS A 58 0.56 -0.31 10.13
C HIS A 58 -0.69 -0.71 10.92
N LEU A 59 -1.38 -1.77 10.50
CA LEU A 59 -2.54 -2.29 11.22
C LEU A 59 -2.12 -2.92 12.55
N PRO A 60 -3.02 -3.00 13.55
CA PRO A 60 -2.73 -3.73 14.77
C PRO A 60 -2.56 -5.22 14.49
N PHE A 61 -1.51 -5.80 15.07
CA PHE A 61 -1.21 -7.22 15.02
C PHE A 61 -1.32 -7.82 16.44
N THR A 62 -1.63 -9.11 16.53
CA THR A 62 -1.65 -9.84 17.81
C THR A 62 -0.71 -11.02 17.72
N GLU A 63 0.12 -11.26 18.73
CA GLU A 63 1.02 -12.43 18.75
C GLU A 63 0.22 -13.73 18.57
N LYS A 64 0.78 -14.65 17.77
CA LYS A 64 0.22 -15.97 17.55
C LYS A 64 1.33 -16.98 17.40
N GLN A 65 1.26 -18.04 18.21
CA GLN A 65 2.17 -19.17 18.12
C GLN A 65 1.55 -20.28 17.27
N VAL A 66 2.37 -20.89 16.41
CA VAL A 66 1.98 -22.04 15.61
C VAL A 66 3.05 -23.13 15.73
N ILE A 67 2.63 -24.39 15.62
CA ILE A 67 3.55 -25.52 15.52
C ILE A 67 3.88 -25.72 14.04
N THR A 68 5.16 -25.66 13.71
CA THR A 68 5.66 -25.89 12.35
C THR A 68 5.61 -27.39 11.99
N PRO A 69 5.66 -27.77 10.71
CA PRO A 69 5.69 -29.18 10.31
C PRO A 69 6.85 -30.00 10.89
N THR A 70 7.93 -29.35 11.34
CA THR A 70 9.07 -30.00 12.01
C THR A 70 8.88 -30.16 13.52
N GLY A 71 7.73 -29.73 14.07
CA GLY A 71 7.42 -29.78 15.51
C GLY A 71 7.91 -28.58 16.32
N SER A 72 8.60 -27.61 15.70
CA SER A 72 9.09 -26.41 16.38
C SER A 72 7.99 -25.36 16.55
N VAL A 73 8.01 -24.62 17.66
CA VAL A 73 7.12 -23.46 17.86
C VAL A 73 7.64 -22.25 17.07
N TYR A 74 6.77 -21.62 16.29
CA TYR A 74 7.03 -20.33 15.64
C TYR A 74 6.13 -19.24 16.25
N THR A 75 6.75 -18.22 16.83
CA THR A 75 6.06 -17.03 17.34
C THR A 75 5.92 -16.01 16.22
N GLY A 76 4.72 -15.97 15.63
CA GLY A 76 4.34 -14.99 14.61
C GLY A 76 3.25 -14.05 15.11
N VAL A 77 2.47 -13.53 14.16
CA VAL A 77 1.35 -12.63 14.43
C VAL A 77 0.11 -13.02 13.64
N ASP A 78 -1.08 -12.75 14.19
CA ASP A 78 -2.36 -12.76 13.50
C ASP A 78 -2.68 -11.35 12.97
N PHE A 79 -3.25 -11.29 11.78
CA PHE A 79 -3.64 -10.03 11.15
C PHE A 79 -4.94 -9.48 11.74
N CYS A 80 -5.13 -8.17 11.65
CA CYS A 80 -6.38 -7.51 12.02
C CYS A 80 -7.58 -8.09 11.25
N LYS A 81 -8.66 -8.39 11.96
CA LYS A 81 -9.92 -8.91 11.40
C LYS A 81 -10.91 -7.76 11.17
N ARG A 82 -11.79 -7.92 10.16
CA ARG A 82 -12.87 -6.98 9.80
C ARG A 82 -12.39 -5.64 9.22
N LEU A 83 -11.44 -5.70 8.29
CA LEU A 83 -11.03 -4.53 7.50
C LEU A 83 -12.05 -4.18 6.41
N CYS A 84 -12.15 -2.90 6.09
CA CYS A 84 -12.80 -2.41 4.88
C CYS A 84 -11.90 -1.39 4.18
N GLY A 85 -12.00 -1.34 2.86
CA GLY A 85 -11.44 -0.25 2.05
C GLY A 85 -12.50 0.82 1.82
N VAL A 86 -12.07 2.07 1.71
CA VAL A 86 -12.93 3.17 1.24
C VAL A 86 -12.20 3.87 0.12
N SER A 87 -12.75 3.86 -1.09
CA SER A 87 -12.18 4.56 -2.24
C SER A 87 -12.84 5.92 -2.45
N VAL A 88 -12.02 6.94 -2.73
CA VAL A 88 -12.48 8.27 -3.11
C VAL A 88 -12.56 8.35 -4.63
N ILE A 89 -13.77 8.51 -5.16
CA ILE A 89 -14.05 8.45 -6.59
C ILE A 89 -13.54 9.73 -7.29
N ARG A 90 -12.92 9.64 -8.48
CA ARG A 90 -12.60 8.42 -9.28
C ARG A 90 -11.20 7.86 -9.05
N SER A 91 -10.23 8.71 -8.74
CA SER A 91 -8.81 8.31 -8.73
C SER A 91 -8.50 7.22 -7.71
N GLY A 92 -9.21 7.17 -6.58
CA GLY A 92 -9.03 6.16 -5.55
C GLY A 92 -9.45 4.75 -5.98
N GLU A 93 -10.26 4.61 -7.04
CA GLU A 93 -10.66 3.29 -7.56
C GLU A 93 -9.47 2.50 -8.13
N SER A 94 -8.40 3.19 -8.56
CA SER A 94 -7.16 2.57 -9.04
C SER A 94 -6.48 1.69 -7.98
N MET A 95 -6.69 1.99 -6.69
CA MET A 95 -6.06 1.24 -5.59
C MET A 95 -6.85 0.00 -5.16
N GLU A 96 -8.12 -0.14 -5.58
CA GLU A 96 -8.99 -1.20 -5.08
C GLU A 96 -8.49 -2.60 -5.47
N ASN A 97 -7.94 -2.75 -6.68
CA ASN A 97 -7.45 -4.04 -7.14
C ASN A 97 -6.26 -4.54 -6.31
N ALA A 98 -5.31 -3.65 -6.01
CA ALA A 98 -4.19 -3.97 -5.14
C ALA A 98 -4.65 -4.35 -3.72
N LEU A 99 -5.64 -3.64 -3.19
CA LEU A 99 -6.21 -3.94 -1.87
C LEU A 99 -6.94 -5.29 -1.85
N ARG A 100 -7.76 -5.61 -2.86
CA ARG A 100 -8.40 -6.93 -2.98
C ARG A 100 -7.38 -8.06 -3.12
N ALA A 101 -6.29 -7.81 -3.84
CA ALA A 101 -5.21 -8.77 -3.99
C ALA A 101 -4.39 -8.97 -2.70
N CYS A 102 -4.38 -8.00 -1.76
CA CYS A 102 -3.75 -8.16 -0.44
C CYS A 102 -4.71 -8.80 0.57
N CYS A 103 -5.98 -8.42 0.54
CA CYS A 103 -7.00 -8.79 1.52
C CYS A 103 -8.18 -9.48 0.83
N LYS A 104 -8.14 -10.82 0.78
CA LYS A 104 -9.20 -11.63 0.16
C LYS A 104 -10.56 -11.34 0.83
N GLY A 105 -11.55 -10.98 0.03
CA GLY A 105 -12.91 -10.72 0.51
C GLY A 105 -13.11 -9.38 1.23
N ILE A 106 -12.16 -8.44 1.13
CA ILE A 106 -12.32 -7.11 1.74
C ILE A 106 -13.53 -6.37 1.16
N LYS A 107 -14.35 -5.79 2.05
CA LYS A 107 -15.47 -4.92 1.65
C LYS A 107 -14.92 -3.57 1.23
N ILE A 108 -15.41 -3.01 0.12
CA ILE A 108 -15.00 -1.70 -0.35
C ILE A 108 -16.22 -0.78 -0.43
N GLY A 109 -16.22 0.26 0.40
CA GLY A 109 -17.15 1.39 0.29
C GLY A 109 -16.59 2.46 -0.65
N LYS A 110 -17.45 3.32 -1.18
CA LYS A 110 -17.03 4.39 -2.08
C LYS A 110 -17.59 5.73 -1.63
N ILE A 111 -16.77 6.78 -1.73
CA ILE A 111 -17.17 8.16 -1.44
C ILE A 111 -16.92 9.00 -2.68
N LEU A 112 -17.95 9.70 -3.14
CA LEU A 112 -17.83 10.72 -4.17
C LEU A 112 -17.82 12.09 -3.50
N THR A 113 -16.75 12.86 -3.71
CA THR A 113 -16.67 14.26 -3.29
C THR A 113 -16.74 15.15 -4.52
N LYS A 114 -17.47 16.26 -4.42
CA LYS A 114 -17.42 17.31 -5.44
C LYS A 114 -16.26 18.24 -5.06
N ALA A 115 -15.31 18.40 -5.97
CA ALA A 115 -14.28 19.43 -5.88
C ALA A 115 -14.83 20.77 -6.36
#